data_AF-A0A447P2F9-F1
#
_entry.id   AF-A0A447P2F9-F1
#
_cell.length_a   1.000
_cell.length_b   1.000
_cell.length_c   1.000
_cell.angle_alpha   90.00
_cell.angle_beta   90.00
_cell.angle_gamma   90.00
#
_symmetry.space_group_name_H-M   'P 1'
#
loop_
_entity.id
_entity.type
_entity.pdbx_description
1 polymer ?
#
loop_
_entity_poly.entity_id
_entity_poly.type
_entity_poly.pdbx_seq_one_letter_code
_entity_poly.pdbx_strand_id
1 'polypeptide(L)' 'MDDDVSHCTILQALLRGWGYNVALAYSGHDALAQVREKVFDLVLCDVRMAEMDGIATLKEIKALNPPFRF' A
#
# COMPACT_ATOMS: atom_id res chain seq x y z
N MET A 1 -2.35 -0.14 -2.14
CA MET A 1 -3.27 -1.02 -1.39
C MET A 1 -4.66 -0.58 -1.74
N ASP A 2 -5.42 -1.45 -2.39
CA ASP A 2 -6.77 -1.21 -2.91
C ASP A 2 -7.42 -2.58 -3.07
N ASP A 3 -8.69 -2.73 -2.70
CA ASP A 3 -9.45 -3.98 -2.79
C ASP A 3 -9.87 -4.32 -4.23
N ASP A 4 -9.90 -3.32 -5.13
CA ASP A 4 -10.12 -3.55 -6.56
C ASP A 4 -8.81 -3.93 -7.28
N VAL A 5 -8.78 -5.16 -7.79
CA VAL A 5 -7.64 -5.71 -8.53
C VAL A 5 -7.31 -4.91 -9.80
N SER A 6 -8.32 -4.34 -10.46
CA SER A 6 -8.15 -3.55 -11.68
C SER A 6 -7.42 -2.24 -11.38
N HIS A 7 -7.82 -1.54 -10.32
CA HIS A 7 -7.15 -0.31 -9.87
C HIS A 7 -5.69 -0.58 -9.51
N CYS A 8 -5.44 -1.62 -8.71
CA CYS A 8 -4.10 -2.07 -8.37
C CYS A 8 -3.22 -2.33 -9.61
N THR A 9 -3.77 -3.02 -10.62
CA THR A 9 -3.03 -3.41 -11.82
C THR A 9 -2.68 -2.20 -12.69
N ILE A 10 -3.61 -1.27 -12.88
CA ILE A 10 -3.38 -0.04 -13.65
C ILE A 10 -2.30 0.81 -12.97
N LEU A 11 -2.41 1.01 -11.66
CA LEU A 11 -1.45 1.81 -10.90
C LEU A 11 -0.05 1.17 -10.90
N GLN A 12 0.03 -0.16 -10.78
CA GLN A 12 1.29 -0.89 -10.89
C GLN A 12 1.94 -0.68 -12.25
N ALA A 13 1.19 -0.82 -13.35
CA ALA A 13 1.73 -0.66 -14.69
C ALA A 13 2.30 0.75 -14.90
N LEU A 14 1.58 1.78 -14.44
CA LEU A 14 1.99 3.17 -14.54
C LEU A 14 3.26 3.47 -13.72
N LEU A 15 3.29 3.06 -12.44
CA LEU A 15 4.45 3.28 -11.57
C LEU A 15 5.68 2.50 -12.02
N ARG A 16 5.51 1.26 -12.49
CA ARG A 16 6.61 0.50 -13.11
C ARG A 16 7.12 1.17 -14.39
N GLY A 17 6.23 1.73 -15.20
CA GLY A 17 6.58 2.52 -16.38
C GLY A 17 7.44 3.75 -16.05
N TRP A 18 7.32 4.28 -14.83
CA TRP A 18 8.16 5.37 -14.31
C TRP A 18 9.44 4.89 -13.62
N GLY A 19 9.70 3.58 -13.59
CA GLY A 19 10.92 3.00 -13.04
C GLY A 19 10.85 2.64 -11.55
N TYR A 20 9.67 2.72 -10.91
CA TYR A 20 9.51 2.32 -9.52
C TYR A 20 9.39 0.80 -9.37
N ASN A 21 9.93 0.26 -8.28
CA ASN A 21 9.65 -1.11 -7.87
C ASN A 21 8.34 -1.13 -7.07
N VAL A 22 7.37 -1.93 -7.50
CA VAL A 22 6.00 -1.89 -6.99
C VAL A 22 5.57 -3.26 -6.50
N ALA A 23 5.14 -3.32 -5.24
CA ALA A 23 4.41 -4.43 -4.65
C ALA A 23 2.92 -4.07 -4.50
N LEU A 24 2.05 -5.06 -4.65
CA LEU A 24 0.60 -4.89 -4.50
C LEU A 24 0.13 -5.57 -3.21
N ALA A 25 -0.85 -4.98 -2.56
CA ALA A 25 -1.65 -5.65 -1.55
C ALA A 25 -3.13 -5.32 -1.76
N TYR A 26 -3.96 -6.34 -1.63
CA TYR A 26 -5.41 -6.27 -1.87
C TYR A 26 -6.22 -6.15 -0.57
N SER A 27 -5.53 -6.18 0.56
CA SER A 27 -6.09 -5.97 1.90
C SER A 27 -5.06 -5.22 2.75
N GLY A 28 -5.52 -4.55 3.80
CA GLY A 28 -4.57 -3.93 4.72
C GLY A 28 -3.80 -4.95 5.56
N HIS A 29 -4.32 -6.16 5.78
CA HIS A 29 -3.57 -7.26 6.40
C HIS A 29 -2.35 -7.67 5.54
N ASP A 30 -2.54 -7.84 4.24
CA ASP A 30 -1.42 -8.11 3.32
C ASP A 30 -0.43 -6.96 3.30
N ALA A 31 -0.92 -5.71 3.33
CA ALA A 31 -0.06 -4.53 3.40
C ALA A 31 0.81 -4.55 4.66
N LEU A 32 0.21 -4.85 5.82
CA LEU A 32 0.90 -4.93 7.11
C LEU A 32 1.94 -6.06 7.14
N ALA A 33 1.63 -7.22 6.54
CA ALA A 33 2.59 -8.31 6.42
C ALA A 33 3.80 -7.89 5.57
N GLN A 34 3.55 -7.25 4.42
CA GLN A 34 4.61 -6.82 3.51
C GLN A 34 5.54 -5.76 4.13
N VAL A 35 4.99 -4.75 4.82
CA VAL A 35 5.83 -3.69 5.42
C VAL A 35 6.66 -4.18 6.61
N ARG A 36 6.30 -5.33 7.22
CA ARG A 36 7.10 -5.95 8.28
C ARG A 36 8.31 -6.71 7.71
N GLU A 37 8.18 -7.24 6.50
CA GLU A 37 9.25 -8.00 5.83
C GLU A 37 10.17 -7.11 4.99
N LYS A 38 9.64 -6.01 4.45
CA LYS A 38 10.33 -5.16 3.47
C LYS A 38 10.17 -3.69 3.83
N VAL A 39 11.22 -2.92 3.54
CA VAL A 39 11.18 -1.46 3.64
C VAL A 39 10.60 -0.90 2.34
N PHE A 40 9.69 0.06 2.47
CA PHE A 40 9.11 0.81 1.37
C PHE A 40 9.41 2.29 1.57
N ASP A 41 9.62 3.02 0.49
CA ASP A 41 9.82 4.48 0.54
C ASP A 41 8.49 5.24 0.52
N LEU A 42 7.45 4.63 -0.07
CA LEU A 42 6.12 5.20 -0.25
C LEU A 42 5.05 4.10 -0.13
N VAL A 43 3.93 4.43 0.52
CA VAL A 43 2.74 3.58 0.58
C VAL A 43 1.54 4.36 0.03
N LEU A 44 0.97 3.86 -1.06
CA LEU A 44 -0.28 4.37 -1.63
C LEU A 44 -1.43 3.46 -1.16
N CYS A 45 -2.45 4.04 -0.54
CA CYS A 45 -3.61 3.32 0.00
C CYS A 45 -4.89 4.02 -0.44
N ASP A 46 -5.89 3.25 -0.89
CA ASP A 46 -7.24 3.76 -0.97
C ASP A 46 -7.78 3.98 0.45
N VAL A 47 -8.42 5.12 0.66
CA VAL A 47 -9.03 5.52 1.93
C VAL A 47 -10.42 4.88 2.07
N ARG A 48 -11.09 4.55 0.95
CA ARG A 48 -12.45 4.01 0.94
C ARG A 48 -12.48 2.58 0.41
N MET A 49 -11.81 1.66 1.11
CA MET A 49 -11.95 0.22 0.86
C MET A 49 -13.23 -0.32 1.52
N ALA A 50 -13.87 -1.32 0.92
CA ALA A 50 -15.17 -1.83 1.38
C ALA A 50 -15.08 -2.66 2.67
N GLU A 51 -13.98 -3.39 2.88
CA GLU A 51 -13.83 -4.34 4.00
C GLU A 51 -12.89 -3.87 5.13
N MET A 52 -12.04 -2.86 4.89
CA MET A 52 -11.04 -2.44 5.87
C MET A 52 -10.82 -0.92 5.87
N ASP A 53 -10.60 -0.33 7.04
CA ASP A 53 -10.29 1.10 7.14
C ASP A 53 -8.84 1.36 6.68
N GLY A 54 -8.69 1.89 5.46
CA GLY A 54 -7.39 2.26 4.89
C GLY A 54 -6.62 3.27 5.75
N ILE A 55 -7.32 4.14 6.49
CA ILE A 55 -6.69 5.09 7.42
C ILE A 55 -6.11 4.35 8.62
N ALA A 56 -6.83 3.39 9.19
CA ALA A 56 -6.34 2.58 10.30
C ALA A 56 -5.07 1.81 9.90
N THR A 57 -5.09 1.21 8.71
CA THR A 57 -3.93 0.51 8.12
C THR A 57 -2.72 1.44 8.00
N LEU A 58 -2.91 2.64 7.43
CA LEU A 58 -1.84 3.62 7.28
C LEU A 58 -1.26 4.07 8.63
N LYS A 59 -2.11 4.20 9.67
CA LYS A 59 -1.64 4.52 11.04
C LYS A 59 -0.74 3.43 11.60
N GLU A 60 -1.10 2.16 11.42
CA GLU A 60 -0.29 1.03 11.85
C GLU A 60 1.03 0.95 11.09
N ILE A 61 1.00 1.10 9.76
CA ILE A 61 2.20 1.14 8.93
C ILE A 61 3.15 2.25 9.39
N LYS A 62 2.62 3.45 9.67
CA LYS A 62 3.41 4.58 10.20
C LYS A 62 4.05 4.28 11.55
N ALA A 63 3.32 3.58 12.44
CA ALA A 63 3.86 3.19 13.74
C ALA A 63 4.99 2.15 13.62
N LEU A 64 4.93 1.28 12.61
CA LEU A 64 5.95 0.27 12.34
C LEU A 64 7.21 0.87 11.69
N ASN A 65 7.09 1.95 10.92
CA ASN A 65 8.22 2.61 10.29
C ASN A 65 8.06 4.15 10.29
N PRO A 66 8.73 4.87 11.20
CA PRO A 66 8.54 6.31 11.37
C PRO A 66 9.01 7.25 10.22
N PRO A 67 9.85 6.88 9.24
CA PRO A 67 10.30 7.84 8.21
C PRO A 67 9.36 8.02 7.00
N PHE A 68 8.16 7.41 6.96
CA PHE A 68 7.24 7.60 5.82
C PHE A 68 6.82 9.06 5.65
N ARG A 69 6.94 9.57 4.42
CA ARG A 69 6.40 10.87 3.99
C ARG A 69 5.13 10.59 3.18
N PHE A 70 3.98 11.11 3.65
CA PHE A 70 2.68 11.01 2.97
C PHE A 70 2.61 11.98 1.80
#